data_AF-A0A833S4D9-F1
#
_entry.id   AF-A0A833S4D9-F1
#
_cell.length_a   1.000
_cell.length_b   1.000
_cell.length_c   1.000
_cell.angle_alpha   90.00
_cell.angle_beta   90.00
_cell.angle_gamma   90.00
#
_symmetry.space_group_name_H-M   'P 1'
#
loop_
_entity.id
_entity.type
_entity.pdbx_description
1 polymer ?
#
loop_
_entity_poly.entity_id
_entity_poly.type
_entity_poly.pdbx_seq_one_letter_code
_entity_poly.pdbx_strand_id
1 'polypeptide(L)'
;MHCSKQTRLESICLEGLSLTPDERVRLLLALYNSRKTMKYVHCWRAFEKMVSLAGDADYHGESRFYADKRIKICDWFRAIGCLEFLTTLSVNYAYIATPTGDLLVSLAKKLRTNWHWLQLLCLEEEILQKTQNGHDIETIVIPDAAWRTTHFWAPKLKVQYAIIGIPQYDVHKKFFTKQTRIHTFALSTSINLRFRQPWYLDCTIKTLCAWYSNSLVYLCLQLWHNRQNLDNQLRHLFIYLPSLRFFEFVGEIRTLKTLCAICCQIRSGRCNVHRVNMQLQDVIHDSSDKEKWIKCVRCMMLCFKHDFDRMGVKFDINFYCC
;
A
#
# COMPACT_ATOMS: atom_id res chain seq x y z
N MET A 1 -8.71 33.10 -26.79
CA MET A 1 -7.83 32.00 -26.34
C MET A 1 -8.60 30.69 -26.47
N HIS A 2 -8.25 29.88 -27.47
CA HIS A 2 -8.87 28.56 -27.69
C HIS A 2 -8.38 27.58 -26.63
N CYS A 3 -9.23 27.27 -25.65
CA CYS A 3 -9.01 26.14 -24.76
C CYS A 3 -9.30 24.87 -25.58
N SER A 4 -8.26 24.13 -25.97
CA SER A 4 -8.42 22.86 -26.67
C SER A 4 -9.25 21.93 -25.79
N LYS A 5 -10.48 21.60 -26.21
CA LYS A 5 -11.31 20.60 -25.53
C LYS A 5 -10.59 19.25 -25.66
N GLN A 6 -9.84 18.88 -24.63
CA GLN A 6 -9.20 17.58 -24.52
C GLN A 6 -10.30 16.54 -24.27
N THR A 7 -10.86 15.99 -25.36
CA THR A 7 -12.07 15.13 -25.33
C THR A 7 -11.79 13.69 -24.90
N ARG A 8 -10.56 13.35 -24.52
CA ARG A 8 -10.11 11.99 -24.22
C ARG A 8 -9.16 11.92 -23.02
N LEU A 9 -9.48 12.62 -21.93
CA LEU A 9 -8.70 12.46 -20.71
C LEU A 9 -8.97 11.07 -20.12
N GLU A 10 -7.97 10.18 -20.17
CA GLU A 10 -8.06 8.81 -19.64
C GLU A 10 -7.47 8.68 -18.24
N SER A 11 -6.58 9.60 -17.85
CA SER A 11 -5.89 9.60 -16.56
C SER A 11 -5.81 11.00 -15.98
N ILE A 12 -5.89 11.10 -14.66
CA ILE A 12 -5.66 12.33 -13.90
C ILE A 12 -4.87 12.03 -12.63
N CYS A 13 -3.93 12.93 -12.30
CA CYS A 13 -3.22 12.92 -11.03
C CYS A 13 -3.50 14.22 -10.27
N LEU A 14 -3.92 14.06 -9.03
CA LEU A 14 -4.35 15.10 -8.10
C LEU A 14 -3.48 14.97 -6.85
N GLU A 15 -2.59 15.93 -6.63
CA GLU A 15 -1.65 15.93 -5.49
C GLU A 15 -1.50 17.35 -4.94
N GLY A 16 -1.45 17.50 -3.61
CA GLY A 16 -1.18 18.78 -2.94
C GLY A 16 -2.19 19.90 -3.27
N LEU A 17 -3.45 19.56 -3.57
CA LEU A 17 -4.41 20.53 -4.07
C LEU A 17 -4.89 21.47 -2.95
N SER A 18 -4.43 22.72 -3.01
CA SER A 18 -4.94 23.82 -2.17
C SER A 18 -6.05 24.62 -2.87
N LEU A 19 -7.14 23.94 -3.26
CA LEU A 19 -8.21 24.56 -4.05
C LEU A 19 -9.12 25.47 -3.23
N THR A 20 -9.41 26.64 -3.79
CA THR A 20 -10.52 27.51 -3.40
C THR A 20 -11.88 26.84 -3.62
N PRO A 21 -12.96 27.29 -2.96
CA PRO A 21 -14.29 26.68 -3.13
C PRO A 21 -14.75 26.58 -4.60
N ASP A 22 -14.57 27.64 -5.39
CA ASP A 22 -14.94 27.65 -6.81
C ASP A 22 -14.13 26.64 -7.64
N GLU A 23 -12.82 26.56 -7.39
CA GLU A 23 -11.96 25.58 -8.06
C GLU A 23 -12.34 24.13 -7.72
N ARG A 24 -12.82 23.87 -6.49
CA ARG A 24 -13.35 22.55 -6.12
C ARG A 24 -14.59 22.20 -6.92
N VAL A 25 -15.53 23.14 -7.07
CA VAL A 25 -16.75 22.95 -7.89
C VAL A 25 -16.36 22.67 -9.34
N ARG A 26 -15.44 23.46 -9.91
CA ARG A 26 -14.94 23.27 -11.28
C ARG A 26 -14.30 21.90 -11.47
N LEU A 27 -13.50 21.43 -10.50
CA LEU A 27 -12.87 20.11 -10.59
C LEU A 27 -13.91 18.98 -10.49
N LEU A 28 -14.92 19.09 -9.61
CA LEU A 28 -16.03 18.12 -9.59
C LEU A 28 -16.78 18.09 -10.93
N LEU A 29 -17.04 19.26 -11.51
CA LEU A 29 -17.70 19.38 -12.82
C LEU A 29 -16.84 18.75 -13.93
N ALA A 30 -15.53 18.98 -13.90
CA ALA A 30 -14.58 18.41 -14.85
C ALA A 30 -14.52 16.87 -14.75
N LEU A 31 -14.52 16.32 -13.53
CA LEU A 31 -14.60 14.87 -13.31
C LEU A 31 -15.92 14.31 -13.86
N TYR A 32 -17.05 14.95 -13.55
CA TYR A 32 -18.36 14.52 -14.06
C TYR A 32 -18.45 14.57 -15.60
N ASN A 33 -17.85 15.58 -16.23
CA ASN A 33 -17.79 15.70 -17.69
C ASN A 33 -16.85 14.66 -18.32
N SER A 34 -15.86 14.16 -17.57
CA SER A 34 -14.91 13.13 -18.01
C SER A 34 -15.38 11.70 -17.74
N ARG A 35 -16.62 11.52 -17.26
CA ARG A 35 -17.15 10.22 -16.81
C ARG A 35 -17.05 9.08 -17.82
N LYS A 36 -17.10 9.39 -19.11
CA LYS A 36 -17.07 8.41 -20.20
C LYS A 36 -15.67 8.08 -20.71
N THR A 37 -14.63 8.75 -20.23
CA THR A 37 -13.26 8.57 -20.74
C THR A 37 -12.26 8.22 -19.64
N MET A 38 -12.51 8.65 -18.40
CA MET A 38 -11.57 8.49 -17.30
C MET A 38 -11.46 7.03 -16.85
N LYS A 39 -10.25 6.47 -16.93
CA LYS A 39 -9.89 5.10 -16.51
C LYS A 39 -9.02 5.08 -15.25
N TYR A 40 -8.19 6.11 -15.07
CA TYR A 40 -7.20 6.17 -13.99
C TYR A 40 -7.37 7.47 -13.20
N VAL A 41 -7.56 7.38 -11.90
CA VAL A 41 -7.61 8.54 -11.01
C VAL A 41 -6.63 8.32 -9.87
N HIS A 42 -5.65 9.22 -9.76
CA HIS A 42 -4.66 9.23 -8.71
C HIS A 42 -4.87 10.46 -7.83
N CYS A 43 -5.15 10.25 -6.54
CA CYS A 43 -5.44 11.27 -5.54
C CYS A 43 -4.53 11.08 -4.32
N TRP A 44 -3.23 11.22 -4.52
CA TRP A 44 -2.24 11.08 -3.46
C TRP A 44 -2.03 12.39 -2.74
N ARG A 45 -2.19 12.41 -1.40
CA ARG A 45 -2.10 13.63 -0.59
C ARG A 45 -2.89 14.80 -1.19
N ALA A 46 -3.97 14.50 -1.92
CA ALA A 46 -4.67 15.50 -2.72
C ALA A 46 -5.28 16.58 -1.83
N PHE A 47 -5.63 16.23 -0.58
CA PHE A 47 -6.36 17.09 0.34
C PHE A 47 -5.58 17.31 1.64
N GLU A 48 -4.32 17.74 1.57
CA GLU A 48 -3.44 17.96 2.75
C GLU A 48 -4.09 18.81 3.86
N LYS A 49 -5.05 19.68 3.53
CA LYS A 49 -5.79 20.53 4.50
C LYS A 49 -7.18 20.01 4.92
N MET A 50 -7.68 18.88 4.38
CA MET A 50 -8.97 18.30 4.83
C MET A 50 -8.84 17.38 6.05
N VAL A 51 -7.62 17.12 6.51
CA VAL A 51 -7.31 16.23 7.63
C VAL A 51 -7.42 16.99 8.97
N SER A 52 -8.54 17.68 9.18
CA SER A 52 -9.06 17.94 10.52
C SER A 52 -10.17 16.91 10.76
N LEU A 53 -9.78 15.67 11.06
CA LEU A 53 -10.69 14.58 11.41
C LEU A 53 -11.08 14.75 12.89
N ALA A 54 -11.90 15.76 13.17
CA ALA A 54 -12.58 15.88 14.45
C ALA A 54 -13.99 16.42 14.18
N GLY A 55 -14.96 15.51 14.12
CA GLY A 55 -16.39 15.80 14.20
C GLY A 55 -16.98 16.56 13.01
N ASP A 56 -17.94 15.94 12.35
CA ASP A 56 -19.13 16.69 11.92
C ASP A 56 -19.75 17.32 13.20
N ALA A 57 -19.21 18.47 13.64
CA ALA A 57 -19.98 19.40 14.43
C ALA A 57 -20.67 20.32 13.42
N ASP A 58 -21.89 19.93 13.04
CA ASP A 58 -22.86 20.84 12.43
C ASP A 58 -23.07 22.02 13.40
N TYR A 59 -22.24 23.05 13.27
CA TYR A 59 -22.59 24.36 13.80
C TYR A 59 -23.71 24.91 12.91
N HIS A 60 -24.95 24.65 13.33
CA HIS A 60 -26.13 25.39 12.92
C HIS A 60 -25.94 26.87 13.30
N GLY A 61 -25.28 27.62 12.43
CA GLY A 61 -25.33 29.07 12.39
C GLY A 61 -26.26 29.47 11.26
N GLU A 62 -27.52 29.80 11.59
CA GLU A 62 -28.45 30.41 10.65
C GLU A 62 -27.85 31.70 10.08
N SER A 63 -27.42 31.67 8.82
CA SER A 63 -27.28 32.90 8.03
C SER A 63 -27.80 32.65 6.62
N ARG A 64 -28.90 33.36 6.31
CA ARG A 64 -29.63 33.32 5.05
C ARG A 64 -28.92 34.15 3.98
N PHE A 65 -27.76 33.73 3.50
CA PHE A 65 -27.19 34.22 2.23
C PHE A 65 -26.27 33.12 1.69
N TYR A 66 -26.63 32.52 0.54
CA TYR A 66 -25.90 31.47 -0.19
C TYR A 66 -24.78 30.81 0.63
N ALA A 67 -25.15 29.88 1.53
CA ALA A 67 -24.16 29.16 2.32
C ALA A 67 -23.20 28.46 1.36
N ASP A 68 -21.97 28.97 1.32
CA ASP A 68 -20.87 28.50 0.49
C ASP A 68 -20.68 27.00 0.79
N LYS A 69 -21.26 26.14 -0.08
CA LYS A 69 -21.39 24.71 0.20
C LYS A 69 -19.99 24.12 0.22
N ARG A 70 -19.43 23.95 1.42
CA ARG A 70 -18.15 23.29 1.62
C ARG A 70 -18.24 21.86 1.08
N ILE A 71 -17.61 21.61 -0.07
CA ILE A 71 -17.51 20.29 -0.68
C ILE A 71 -16.84 19.34 0.32
N LYS A 72 -17.59 18.32 0.76
CA LYS A 72 -17.11 17.30 1.69
C LYS A 72 -16.38 16.18 0.93
N ILE A 73 -15.59 15.37 1.64
CA ILE A 73 -14.92 14.18 1.07
C ILE A 73 -15.92 13.25 0.37
N CYS A 74 -17.11 13.08 0.94
CA CYS A 74 -18.16 12.26 0.35
C CYS A 74 -18.63 12.79 -1.03
N ASP A 75 -18.60 14.09 -1.28
CA ASP A 75 -18.96 14.67 -2.58
C ASP A 75 -17.91 14.36 -3.65
N TRP A 76 -16.62 14.32 -3.28
CA TRP A 76 -15.54 13.84 -4.15
C TRP A 76 -15.73 12.39 -4.56
N PHE A 77 -15.98 11.50 -3.60
CA PHE A 77 -16.20 10.09 -3.90
C PHE A 77 -17.50 9.83 -4.65
N ARG A 78 -18.53 10.68 -4.45
CA ARG A 78 -19.72 10.64 -5.30
C ARG A 78 -19.36 10.95 -6.75
N ALA A 79 -18.54 11.96 -7.03
CA ALA A 79 -18.09 12.32 -8.37
C ALA A 79 -17.17 11.26 -9.00
N ILE A 80 -16.22 10.71 -8.23
CA ILE A 80 -15.38 9.58 -8.68
C ILE A 80 -16.25 8.37 -9.03
N GLY A 81 -17.26 8.08 -8.20
CA GLY A 81 -18.21 6.99 -8.49
C GLY A 81 -19.05 7.23 -9.75
N CYS A 82 -19.12 8.44 -10.30
CA CYS A 82 -19.78 8.70 -11.58
C CYS A 82 -18.91 8.35 -12.79
N LEU A 83 -17.62 8.03 -12.61
CA LEU A 83 -16.69 7.69 -13.69
C LEU A 83 -16.92 6.26 -14.17
N GLU A 84 -17.72 6.10 -15.22
CA GLU A 84 -18.23 4.82 -15.73
C GLU A 84 -17.11 3.84 -16.14
N PHE A 85 -15.97 4.37 -16.60
CA PHE A 85 -14.83 3.58 -17.11
C PHE A 85 -13.66 3.48 -16.12
N LEU A 86 -13.83 3.94 -14.89
CA LEU A 86 -12.75 3.94 -13.91
C LEU A 86 -12.33 2.50 -13.59
N THR A 87 -11.09 2.15 -13.95
CA THR A 87 -10.49 0.86 -13.64
C THR A 87 -9.58 0.92 -12.44
N THR A 88 -8.93 2.06 -12.21
CA THR A 88 -7.92 2.23 -11.17
C THR A 88 -8.18 3.51 -10.39
N LEU A 89 -8.29 3.36 -9.08
CA LEU A 89 -8.38 4.46 -8.12
C LEU A 89 -7.21 4.37 -7.16
N SER A 90 -6.46 5.45 -7.01
CA SER A 90 -5.36 5.56 -6.07
C SER A 90 -5.64 6.69 -5.09
N VAL A 91 -5.67 6.41 -3.79
CA VAL A 91 -6.09 7.35 -2.75
C VAL A 91 -5.37 7.07 -1.45
N ASN A 92 -5.26 8.08 -0.60
CA ASN A 92 -4.90 7.86 0.80
C ASN A 92 -5.99 7.02 1.48
N TYR A 93 -5.58 6.08 2.34
CA TYR A 93 -6.49 5.18 3.04
C TYR A 93 -7.53 5.95 3.85
N ALA A 94 -7.10 7.02 4.52
CA ALA A 94 -7.96 7.86 5.34
C ALA A 94 -9.13 8.50 4.57
N TYR A 95 -9.01 8.66 3.25
CA TYR A 95 -10.08 9.29 2.44
C TYR A 95 -11.29 8.37 2.25
N ILE A 96 -11.09 7.05 2.24
CA ILE A 96 -12.17 6.06 2.06
C ILE A 96 -12.52 5.31 3.35
N ALA A 97 -11.70 5.45 4.39
CA ALA A 97 -11.91 4.79 5.65
C ALA A 97 -13.05 5.44 6.42
N THR A 98 -14.17 4.73 6.51
CA THR A 98 -15.29 5.06 7.40
C THR A 98 -15.55 3.90 8.34
N PRO A 99 -16.08 4.13 9.57
CA PRO A 99 -16.33 3.06 10.54
C PRO A 99 -17.23 1.94 10.01
N THR A 100 -18.13 2.26 9.08
CA THR A 100 -19.04 1.32 8.43
C THR A 100 -18.52 0.80 7.08
N GLY A 101 -17.51 1.45 6.51
CA GLY A 101 -17.01 1.19 5.15
C GLY A 101 -18.01 1.54 4.04
N ASP A 102 -19.00 2.37 4.33
CA ASP A 102 -20.07 2.76 3.40
C ASP A 102 -19.56 3.46 2.13
N LEU A 103 -18.53 4.31 2.23
CA LEU A 103 -17.91 4.96 1.06
C LEU A 103 -17.31 3.93 0.10
N LEU A 104 -16.53 2.99 0.61
CA LEU A 104 -15.94 1.91 -0.18
C LEU A 104 -17.02 1.07 -0.88
N VAL A 105 -18.06 0.67 -0.13
CA VAL A 105 -19.17 -0.13 -0.66
C VAL A 105 -19.96 0.66 -1.72
N SER A 106 -20.18 1.95 -1.51
CA SER A 106 -20.88 2.83 -2.46
C SER A 106 -20.12 2.95 -3.78
N LEU A 107 -18.79 3.13 -3.72
CA LEU A 107 -17.94 3.12 -4.92
C LEU A 107 -18.02 1.78 -5.65
N ALA A 108 -17.94 0.67 -4.90
CA ALA A 108 -18.03 -0.67 -5.47
C ALA A 108 -19.35 -0.92 -6.20
N LYS A 109 -20.47 -0.46 -5.64
CA LYS A 109 -21.81 -0.56 -6.26
C LYS A 109 -21.93 0.22 -7.56
N LYS A 110 -21.24 1.37 -7.67
CA LYS A 110 -21.25 2.22 -8.84
C LYS A 110 -20.32 1.71 -9.94
N LEU A 111 -19.08 1.37 -9.58
CA LEU A 111 -18.04 0.96 -10.54
C LEU A 111 -18.15 -0.52 -10.95
N ARG A 112 -18.68 -1.36 -10.06
CA ARG A 112 -18.95 -2.78 -10.28
C ARG A 112 -17.73 -3.52 -10.86
N THR A 113 -17.94 -4.30 -11.92
CA THR A 113 -16.92 -5.10 -12.61
C THR A 113 -15.88 -4.28 -13.36
N ASN A 114 -16.10 -2.98 -13.57
CA ASN A 114 -15.12 -2.12 -14.22
C ASN A 114 -13.97 -1.77 -13.27
N TRP A 115 -14.18 -1.87 -11.95
CA TRP A 115 -13.16 -1.56 -10.98
C TRP A 115 -12.18 -2.72 -10.80
N HIS A 116 -10.93 -2.50 -11.18
CA HIS A 116 -9.88 -3.51 -11.16
C HIS A 116 -8.83 -3.24 -10.08
N TRP A 117 -8.53 -1.98 -9.77
CA TRP A 117 -7.46 -1.60 -8.85
C TRP A 117 -7.89 -0.53 -7.87
N LEU A 118 -7.65 -0.82 -6.59
CA LEU A 118 -7.65 0.16 -5.51
C LEU A 118 -6.25 0.20 -4.90
N GLN A 119 -5.58 1.35 -5.04
CA GLN A 119 -4.24 1.59 -4.50
C GLN A 119 -4.35 2.52 -3.29
N LEU A 120 -3.89 2.05 -2.14
CA LEU A 120 -4.05 2.70 -0.85
C LEU A 120 -2.71 3.12 -0.30
N LEU A 121 -2.55 4.42 -0.09
CA LEU A 121 -1.42 5.00 0.60
C LEU A 121 -1.77 5.16 2.08
N CYS A 122 -0.94 4.60 2.95
CA CYS A 122 -1.13 4.61 4.39
C CYS A 122 0.05 5.36 5.03
N LEU A 123 -0.24 6.51 5.64
CA LEU A 123 0.76 7.38 6.28
C LEU A 123 0.51 7.47 7.79
N GLU A 124 1.58 7.56 8.58
CA GLU A 124 1.52 7.63 10.05
C GLU A 124 0.69 8.83 10.53
N GLU A 125 0.86 9.98 9.87
CA GLU A 125 0.20 11.27 10.15
C GLU A 125 -1.33 11.18 10.07
N GLU A 126 -1.86 10.25 9.26
CA GLU A 126 -3.30 10.06 9.06
C GLU A 126 -3.93 9.15 10.12
N ILE A 127 -3.09 8.41 10.86
CA ILE A 127 -3.50 7.42 11.87
C ILE A 127 -3.45 8.04 13.27
N LEU A 128 -2.38 8.78 13.54
CA LEU A 128 -2.08 9.33 14.86
C LEU A 128 -2.51 10.79 14.92
N GLN A 129 -3.82 11.03 14.84
CA GLN A 129 -4.34 12.35 15.20
C GLN A 129 -4.27 12.48 16.72
N LYS A 130 -3.24 13.17 17.18
CA LYS A 130 -3.15 13.61 18.57
C LYS A 130 -4.21 14.68 18.79
N THR A 131 -5.17 14.41 19.67
CA THR A 131 -5.98 15.49 20.22
C THR A 131 -5.08 16.50 20.95
N GLN A 132 -5.54 17.76 21.06
CA GLN A 132 -4.86 18.79 21.86
C GLN A 132 -4.62 18.37 23.33
N ASN A 133 -5.31 17.32 23.79
CA ASN A 133 -5.21 16.76 25.15
C ASN A 133 -4.30 15.52 25.27
N GLY A 134 -3.57 15.15 24.21
CA GLY A 134 -2.58 14.08 24.27
C GLY A 134 -3.15 12.64 24.25
N HIS A 135 -4.45 12.48 23.98
CA HIS A 135 -5.03 11.16 23.70
C HIS A 135 -4.97 10.84 22.20
N ASP A 136 -4.48 9.64 21.88
CA ASP A 136 -4.45 9.10 20.53
C ASP A 136 -5.89 8.78 20.08
N ILE A 137 -6.38 9.44 19.02
CA ILE A 137 -7.66 9.05 18.40
C ILE A 137 -7.46 7.69 17.75
N GLU A 138 -8.35 6.75 18.06
CA GLU A 138 -8.33 5.43 17.45
C GLU A 138 -8.60 5.54 15.95
N THR A 139 -7.70 4.94 15.17
CA THR A 139 -7.72 4.94 13.70
C THR A 139 -9.08 4.49 13.18
N ILE A 140 -9.66 5.23 12.23
CA ILE A 140 -10.86 4.77 11.52
C ILE A 140 -10.47 3.59 10.61
N VAL A 141 -11.09 2.43 10.85
CA VAL A 141 -10.79 1.18 10.13
C VAL A 141 -11.98 0.78 9.25
N ILE A 142 -11.69 0.28 8.04
CA ILE A 142 -12.70 -0.33 7.17
C ILE A 142 -13.01 -1.75 7.68
N PRO A 143 -14.24 -2.04 8.09
CA PRO A 143 -14.58 -3.33 8.68
C PRO A 143 -14.56 -4.46 7.65
N ASP A 144 -14.36 -5.68 8.15
CA ASP A 144 -14.27 -6.92 7.38
C ASP A 144 -15.54 -7.16 6.52
N ALA A 145 -16.71 -6.77 7.02
CA ALA A 145 -17.98 -6.85 6.32
C ALA A 145 -18.02 -5.94 5.07
N ALA A 146 -17.49 -4.72 5.16
CA ALA A 146 -17.45 -3.79 4.03
C ALA A 146 -16.56 -4.33 2.90
N TRP A 147 -15.43 -4.97 3.22
CA TRP A 147 -14.59 -5.64 2.23
C TRP A 147 -15.32 -6.80 1.54
N ARG A 148 -16.06 -7.63 2.28
CA ARG A 148 -16.88 -8.70 1.67
C ARG A 148 -17.91 -8.14 0.70
N THR A 149 -18.66 -7.12 1.11
CA THR A 149 -19.67 -6.48 0.25
C THR A 149 -19.02 -5.80 -0.96
N THR A 150 -17.85 -5.19 -0.80
CA THR A 150 -17.10 -4.57 -1.89
C THR A 150 -16.71 -5.60 -2.95
N HIS A 151 -16.15 -6.73 -2.54
CA HIS A 151 -15.79 -7.83 -3.44
C HIS A 151 -16.99 -8.51 -4.08
N PHE A 152 -18.17 -8.45 -3.47
CA PHE A 152 -19.41 -8.91 -4.09
C PHE A 152 -19.78 -8.04 -5.31
N TRP A 153 -19.71 -6.71 -5.18
CA TRP A 153 -20.06 -5.78 -6.27
C TRP A 153 -18.94 -5.64 -7.31
N ALA A 154 -17.67 -5.68 -6.87
CA ALA A 154 -16.48 -5.53 -7.70
C ALA A 154 -15.58 -6.78 -7.57
N PRO A 155 -15.96 -7.94 -8.14
CA PRO A 155 -15.27 -9.21 -7.93
C PRO A 155 -13.85 -9.27 -8.53
N LYS A 156 -13.54 -8.38 -9.48
CA LYS A 156 -12.21 -8.26 -10.11
C LYS A 156 -11.27 -7.31 -9.34
N LEU A 157 -11.75 -6.68 -8.27
CA LEU A 157 -11.00 -5.68 -7.54
C LEU A 157 -9.77 -6.29 -6.87
N LYS A 158 -8.60 -5.73 -7.18
CA LYS A 158 -7.32 -6.00 -6.54
C LYS A 158 -6.94 -4.81 -5.67
N VAL A 159 -6.46 -5.12 -4.46
CA VAL A 159 -6.04 -4.09 -3.51
C VAL A 159 -4.52 -4.06 -3.41
N GLN A 160 -3.97 -2.85 -3.52
CA GLN A 160 -2.56 -2.55 -3.31
C GLN A 160 -2.44 -1.65 -2.08
N TYR A 161 -1.58 -2.03 -1.14
CA TYR A 161 -1.17 -1.17 -0.03
C TYR A 161 0.26 -0.67 -0.21
N ALA A 162 0.46 0.61 0.05
CA ALA A 162 1.73 1.25 0.28
C ALA A 162 1.71 1.87 1.68
N ILE A 163 2.37 1.21 2.63
CA ILE A 163 2.43 1.59 4.04
C ILE A 163 3.80 2.20 4.30
N ILE A 164 3.85 3.47 4.69
CA ILE A 164 5.09 4.23 4.80
C ILE A 164 5.22 4.79 6.21
N GLY A 165 6.37 4.54 6.85
CA GLY A 165 6.71 5.09 8.16
C GLY A 165 6.02 4.44 9.35
N ILE A 166 5.33 3.30 9.16
CA ILE A 166 4.53 2.65 10.22
C ILE A 166 5.07 1.24 10.48
N PRO A 167 6.24 1.14 11.15
CA PRO A 167 6.91 -0.14 11.31
C PRO A 167 6.18 -1.09 12.27
N GLN A 168 5.41 -0.59 13.24
CA GLN A 168 4.77 -1.41 14.27
C GLN A 168 3.60 -2.21 13.70
N TYR A 169 3.67 -3.54 13.84
CA TYR A 169 2.65 -4.48 13.41
C TYR A 169 1.25 -4.11 13.90
N ASP A 170 1.08 -3.85 15.20
CA ASP A 170 -0.23 -3.56 15.80
C ASP A 170 -0.87 -2.29 15.24
N VAL A 171 -0.08 -1.40 14.63
CA VAL A 171 -0.56 -0.18 13.98
C VAL A 171 -0.90 -0.48 12.52
N HIS A 172 0.05 -0.94 11.70
CA HIS A 172 -0.22 -1.11 10.28
C HIS A 172 -1.19 -2.25 9.96
N LYS A 173 -1.30 -3.27 10.83
CA LYS A 173 -2.29 -4.33 10.69
C LYS A 173 -3.73 -3.81 10.77
N LYS A 174 -3.97 -2.63 11.34
CA LYS A 174 -5.32 -2.01 11.38
C LYS A 174 -5.84 -1.64 10.00
N PHE A 175 -4.98 -1.46 9.00
CA PHE A 175 -5.42 -1.05 7.66
C PHE A 175 -6.09 -2.13 6.84
N PHE A 176 -5.83 -3.39 7.15
CA PHE A 176 -6.25 -4.50 6.33
C PHE A 176 -6.83 -5.62 7.17
N THR A 177 -7.74 -6.35 6.54
CA THR A 177 -8.45 -7.46 7.17
C THR A 177 -8.36 -8.68 6.28
N LYS A 178 -8.68 -9.86 6.81
CA LYS A 178 -8.62 -11.12 6.05
C LYS A 178 -9.39 -11.04 4.72
N GLN A 179 -10.44 -10.22 4.65
CA GLN A 179 -11.32 -10.09 3.49
C GLN A 179 -10.86 -9.06 2.44
N THR A 180 -9.81 -8.28 2.70
CA THR A 180 -9.36 -7.22 1.78
C THR A 180 -8.88 -7.76 0.43
N ARG A 181 -8.43 -9.04 0.35
CA ARG A 181 -7.82 -9.66 -0.84
C ARG A 181 -6.63 -8.84 -1.39
N ILE A 182 -5.60 -8.70 -0.58
CA ILE A 182 -4.40 -7.95 -0.96
C ILE A 182 -3.68 -8.65 -2.10
N HIS A 183 -3.42 -7.89 -3.17
CA HIS A 183 -2.60 -8.31 -4.29
C HIS A 183 -1.16 -7.81 -4.16
N THR A 184 -0.99 -6.55 -3.74
CA THR A 184 0.31 -5.90 -3.60
C THR A 184 0.44 -5.35 -2.19
N PHE A 185 1.50 -5.74 -1.49
CA PHE A 185 1.82 -5.23 -0.16
C PHE A 185 3.22 -4.61 -0.20
N ALA A 186 3.29 -3.30 0.00
CA ALA A 186 4.54 -2.58 0.18
C ALA A 186 4.55 -1.96 1.58
N LEU A 187 5.57 -2.30 2.38
CA LEU A 187 5.82 -1.72 3.69
C LEU A 187 7.22 -1.11 3.70
N SER A 188 7.29 0.19 4.00
CA SER A 188 8.53 0.89 4.29
C SER A 188 8.51 1.37 5.72
N THR A 189 9.51 0.99 6.51
CA THR A 189 9.64 1.46 7.90
C THR A 189 10.09 2.91 7.99
N SER A 190 10.46 3.52 6.85
CA SER A 190 11.18 4.79 6.76
C SER A 190 12.47 4.78 7.61
N ILE A 191 13.25 5.87 7.54
CA ILE A 191 14.42 6.04 8.39
C ILE A 191 13.93 6.48 9.77
N ASN A 192 13.66 5.52 10.65
CA ASN A 192 13.30 5.79 12.03
C ASN A 192 14.55 5.72 12.93
N LEU A 193 15.21 6.87 13.12
CA LEU A 193 16.37 7.01 14.01
C LEU A 193 16.03 6.80 15.49
N ARG A 194 14.74 6.74 15.86
CA ARG A 194 14.32 6.63 17.26
C ARG A 194 14.42 5.21 17.82
N PHE A 195 14.89 4.22 17.05
CA PHE A 195 15.12 2.83 17.47
C PHE A 195 14.04 2.23 18.40
N ARG A 196 12.78 2.66 18.24
CA ARG A 196 11.67 2.24 19.11
C ARG A 196 11.20 0.86 18.69
N GLN A 197 11.91 -0.15 19.16
CA GLN A 197 11.56 -1.57 19.04
C GLN A 197 10.80 -2.03 20.30
N PRO A 198 10.00 -3.10 20.22
CA PRO A 198 9.82 -4.02 19.09
C PRO A 198 8.79 -3.56 18.04
N TRP A 199 9.03 -3.93 16.77
CA TRP A 199 8.12 -3.67 15.64
C TRP A 199 7.21 -4.86 15.28
N TYR A 200 7.57 -6.07 15.75
CA TYR A 200 6.87 -7.34 15.50
C TYR A 200 6.62 -7.65 14.01
N LEU A 201 7.61 -7.38 13.14
CA LEU A 201 7.53 -7.63 11.69
C LEU A 201 7.45 -9.12 11.35
N ASP A 202 7.85 -10.01 12.25
CA ASP A 202 7.60 -11.44 12.10
C ASP A 202 6.10 -11.75 12.10
N CYS A 203 5.32 -11.04 12.92
CA CYS A 203 3.86 -11.11 12.92
C CYS A 203 3.30 -10.57 11.60
N THR A 204 3.88 -9.51 11.02
CA THR A 204 3.50 -9.02 9.69
C THR A 204 3.63 -10.13 8.65
N ILE A 205 4.80 -10.77 8.54
CA ILE A 205 5.03 -11.84 7.56
C ILE A 205 4.08 -13.03 7.81
N LYS A 206 3.92 -13.46 9.06
CA LYS A 206 3.00 -14.55 9.42
C LYS A 206 1.56 -14.24 9.00
N THR A 207 1.08 -13.01 9.24
CA THR A 207 -0.27 -12.58 8.87
C THR A 207 -0.45 -12.55 7.35
N LEU A 208 0.54 -12.05 6.60
CA LEU A 208 0.50 -12.06 5.14
C LEU A 208 0.41 -13.48 4.58
N CYS A 209 1.25 -14.38 5.09
CA CYS A 209 1.22 -15.80 4.74
C CYS A 209 -0.13 -16.46 5.09
N ALA A 210 -0.68 -16.17 6.26
CA ALA A 210 -1.91 -16.80 6.73
C ALA A 210 -3.17 -16.30 6.00
N TRP A 211 -3.23 -15.01 5.66
CA TRP A 211 -4.45 -14.39 5.13
C TRP A 211 -4.45 -14.25 3.61
N TYR A 212 -3.28 -14.12 2.99
CA TYR A 212 -3.15 -13.74 1.58
C TYR A 212 -2.26 -14.68 0.76
N SER A 213 -2.03 -15.91 1.21
CA SER A 213 -1.23 -16.93 0.50
C SER A 213 -1.58 -17.07 -0.98
N ASN A 214 -2.87 -17.00 -1.30
CA ASN A 214 -3.39 -17.21 -2.65
C ASN A 214 -3.60 -15.92 -3.45
N SER A 215 -3.56 -14.74 -2.82
CA SER A 215 -3.83 -13.46 -3.49
C SER A 215 -2.61 -12.55 -3.62
N LEU A 216 -1.62 -12.69 -2.72
CA LEU A 216 -0.46 -11.81 -2.68
C LEU A 216 0.51 -12.16 -3.81
N VAL A 217 0.62 -11.25 -4.78
CA VAL A 217 1.43 -11.41 -5.99
C VAL A 217 2.71 -10.57 -5.92
N TYR A 218 2.66 -9.44 -5.21
CA TYR A 218 3.81 -8.54 -5.04
C TYR A 218 4.00 -8.22 -3.56
N LEU A 219 5.21 -8.47 -3.06
CA LEU A 219 5.61 -8.17 -1.69
C LEU A 219 6.89 -7.34 -1.71
N CYS A 220 6.82 -6.13 -1.14
CA CYS A 220 7.97 -5.26 -0.94
C CYS A 220 8.10 -4.90 0.54
N LEU A 221 9.25 -5.23 1.12
CA LEU A 221 9.57 -4.97 2.51
C LEU A 221 10.85 -4.13 2.57
N GLN A 222 10.70 -2.83 2.80
CA GLN A 222 11.80 -1.89 2.98
C GLN A 222 12.01 -1.63 4.48
N LEU A 223 12.84 -2.46 5.10
CA LEU A 223 13.02 -2.56 6.55
C LEU A 223 14.33 -1.87 6.97
N TRP A 224 14.39 -0.56 6.80
CA TRP A 224 15.53 0.27 7.20
C TRP A 224 15.79 0.18 8.70
N HIS A 225 17.03 -0.15 9.09
CA HIS A 225 17.48 -0.25 10.49
C HIS A 225 16.67 -1.21 11.37
N ASN A 226 15.95 -2.16 10.76
CA ASN A 226 15.29 -3.23 11.51
C ASN A 226 16.34 -4.12 12.18
N ARG A 227 16.22 -4.34 13.49
CA ARG A 227 17.10 -5.25 14.25
C ARG A 227 16.45 -6.58 14.58
N GLN A 228 15.20 -6.81 14.16
CA GLN A 228 14.54 -8.10 14.37
C GLN A 228 15.14 -9.15 13.44
N ASN A 229 15.41 -10.34 13.99
CA ASN A 229 15.85 -11.47 13.19
C ASN A 229 14.66 -12.07 12.44
N LEU A 230 14.61 -11.85 11.12
CA LEU A 230 13.56 -12.36 10.24
C LEU A 230 13.98 -13.60 9.45
N ASP A 231 15.19 -14.14 9.70
CA ASP A 231 15.74 -15.26 8.92
C ASP A 231 14.79 -16.46 8.88
N ASN A 232 14.17 -16.83 10.01
CA ASN A 232 13.25 -17.97 10.05
C ASN A 232 12.02 -17.75 9.17
N GLN A 233 11.47 -16.53 9.16
CA GLN A 233 10.27 -16.15 8.42
C GLN A 233 10.58 -16.09 6.92
N LEU A 234 11.71 -15.47 6.56
CA LEU A 234 12.18 -15.37 5.17
C LEU A 234 12.53 -16.76 4.58
N ARG A 235 13.06 -17.67 5.40
CA ARG A 235 13.36 -19.06 5.01
C ARG A 235 12.17 -19.88 4.56
N HIS A 236 10.93 -19.45 4.81
CA HIS A 236 9.74 -20.21 4.39
C HIS A 236 8.77 -19.37 3.54
N LEU A 237 9.16 -18.14 3.19
CA LEU A 237 8.27 -17.16 2.58
C LEU A 237 7.64 -17.66 1.27
N PHE A 238 8.45 -18.21 0.37
CA PHE A 238 8.00 -18.63 -0.96
C PHE A 238 7.13 -19.90 -0.94
N ILE A 239 7.31 -20.75 0.07
CA ILE A 239 6.42 -21.91 0.30
C ILE A 239 5.04 -21.44 0.75
N TYR A 240 4.98 -20.44 1.64
CA TYR A 240 3.71 -19.95 2.18
C TYR A 240 2.97 -18.96 1.28
N LEU A 241 3.65 -18.39 0.28
CA LEU A 241 3.08 -17.45 -0.68
C LEU A 241 3.20 -18.00 -2.12
N PRO A 242 2.45 -19.06 -2.47
CA PRO A 242 2.56 -19.70 -3.79
C PRO A 242 2.21 -18.76 -4.96
N SER A 243 1.35 -17.76 -4.74
CA SER A 243 0.97 -16.75 -5.74
C SER A 243 2.00 -15.64 -5.94
N LEU A 244 3.05 -15.57 -5.10
CA LEU A 244 4.03 -14.49 -5.15
C LEU A 244 4.86 -14.56 -6.43
N ARG A 245 4.88 -13.46 -7.17
CA ARG A 245 5.63 -13.30 -8.43
C ARG A 245 6.80 -12.33 -8.31
N PHE A 246 6.66 -11.33 -7.44
CA PHE A 246 7.64 -10.27 -7.25
C PHE A 246 7.94 -10.11 -5.76
N PHE A 247 9.21 -10.27 -5.40
CA PHE A 247 9.69 -10.04 -4.04
C PHE A 247 10.79 -8.98 -4.04
N GLU A 248 10.58 -7.91 -3.27
CA GLU A 248 11.55 -6.87 -3.02
C GLU A 248 11.84 -6.75 -1.54
N PHE A 249 13.12 -6.71 -1.18
CA PHE A 249 13.53 -6.68 0.21
C PHE A 249 14.69 -5.72 0.41
N VAL A 250 14.57 -4.83 1.39
CA VAL A 250 15.69 -4.04 1.92
C VAL A 250 15.76 -4.34 3.41
N GLY A 251 16.90 -4.80 3.91
CA GLY A 251 16.96 -5.30 5.28
C GLY A 251 18.21 -6.09 5.60
N GLU A 252 18.31 -6.52 6.85
CA GLU A 252 19.35 -7.44 7.32
C GLU A 252 18.90 -8.90 7.10
N ILE A 253 19.79 -9.73 6.53
CA ILE A 253 19.69 -11.20 6.57
C ILE A 253 20.96 -11.72 7.21
N ARG A 254 20.83 -12.46 8.31
CA ARG A 254 21.96 -12.78 9.19
C ARG A 254 22.78 -13.97 8.73
N THR A 255 22.18 -14.88 7.97
CA THR A 255 22.83 -16.15 7.63
C THR A 255 22.77 -16.46 6.15
N LEU A 256 23.88 -17.00 5.62
CA LEU A 256 23.93 -17.53 4.25
C LEU A 256 22.94 -18.68 4.08
N LYS A 257 22.69 -19.45 5.14
CA LYS A 257 21.71 -20.54 5.17
C LYS A 257 20.31 -20.05 4.80
N THR A 258 19.92 -18.84 5.22
CA THR A 258 18.64 -18.23 4.85
C THR A 258 18.56 -17.94 3.36
N LEU A 259 19.59 -17.29 2.80
CA LEU A 259 19.65 -17.02 1.36
C LEU A 259 19.66 -18.31 0.53
N CYS A 260 20.48 -19.30 0.91
CA CYS A 260 20.50 -20.61 0.26
C CYS A 260 19.13 -21.30 0.30
N ALA A 261 18.43 -21.23 1.44
CA ALA A 261 17.09 -21.82 1.57
C ALA A 261 16.07 -21.12 0.66
N ILE A 262 16.15 -19.80 0.52
CA ILE A 262 15.35 -19.04 -0.46
C ILE A 262 15.65 -19.53 -1.87
N CYS A 263 16.92 -19.59 -2.26
CA CYS A 263 17.30 -20.07 -3.59
C CYS A 263 16.84 -21.51 -3.86
N CYS A 264 16.97 -22.41 -2.88
CA CYS A 264 16.48 -23.78 -2.98
C CYS A 264 14.95 -23.87 -3.15
N GLN A 265 14.18 -23.02 -2.46
CA GLN A 265 12.73 -22.96 -2.64
C GLN A 265 12.36 -22.53 -4.06
N ILE A 266 13.00 -21.48 -4.56
CA ILE A 266 12.78 -21.00 -5.93
C ILE A 266 13.11 -22.10 -6.93
N ARG A 267 14.30 -22.69 -6.81
CA ARG A 267 14.75 -23.80 -7.68
C ARG A 267 13.81 -25.01 -7.65
N SER A 268 13.12 -25.26 -6.54
CA SER A 268 12.19 -26.40 -6.44
C SER A 268 10.98 -26.30 -7.39
N GLY A 269 10.73 -25.13 -7.99
CA GLY A 269 9.61 -24.92 -8.91
C GLY A 269 8.24 -24.89 -8.24
N ARG A 270 8.20 -24.87 -6.90
CA ARG A 270 6.95 -24.87 -6.11
C ARG A 270 6.36 -23.48 -5.87
N CYS A 271 7.03 -22.42 -6.29
CA CYS A 271 6.56 -21.04 -6.20
C CYS A 271 6.60 -20.35 -7.58
N ASN A 272 5.73 -19.37 -7.79
CA ASN A 272 5.59 -18.66 -9.07
C ASN A 272 6.47 -17.39 -9.18
N VAL A 273 7.57 -17.31 -8.42
CA VAL A 273 8.39 -16.09 -8.40
C VAL A 273 9.11 -15.90 -9.74
N HIS A 274 9.02 -14.69 -10.29
CA HIS A 274 9.72 -14.29 -11.51
C HIS A 274 10.83 -13.28 -11.23
N ARG A 275 10.70 -12.50 -10.14
CA ARG A 275 11.70 -11.51 -9.76
C ARG A 275 11.90 -11.48 -8.25
N VAL A 276 13.15 -11.56 -7.85
CA VAL A 276 13.62 -11.33 -6.49
C VAL A 276 14.70 -10.27 -6.54
N ASN A 277 14.48 -9.16 -5.83
CA ASN A 277 15.47 -8.10 -5.69
C ASN A 277 15.69 -7.84 -4.20
N MET A 278 16.92 -8.00 -3.74
CA MET A 278 17.30 -7.75 -2.35
C MET A 278 18.40 -6.71 -2.26
N GLN A 279 18.27 -5.80 -1.30
CA GLN A 279 19.32 -4.87 -0.90
C GLN A 279 19.66 -5.13 0.57
N LEU A 280 20.79 -5.81 0.80
CA LEU A 280 21.20 -6.24 2.13
C LEU A 280 21.92 -5.10 2.86
N GLN A 281 21.44 -4.80 4.07
CA GLN A 281 22.11 -3.92 5.03
C GLN A 281 23.19 -4.70 5.80
N ASP A 282 24.20 -4.00 6.31
CA ASP A 282 25.22 -4.59 7.17
C ASP A 282 24.59 -5.20 8.43
N VAL A 283 25.11 -6.35 8.86
CA VAL A 283 24.63 -7.02 10.08
C VAL A 283 25.06 -6.19 11.28
N ILE A 284 24.10 -5.57 11.95
CA ILE A 284 24.38 -4.64 13.07
C ILE A 284 24.96 -5.39 14.28
N HIS A 285 24.71 -6.70 14.38
CA HIS A 285 24.95 -7.50 15.57
C HIS A 285 26.11 -8.50 15.45
N ASP A 286 26.83 -8.53 14.34
CA ASP A 286 27.91 -9.49 14.12
C ASP A 286 29.12 -8.80 13.51
N SER A 287 30.29 -8.93 14.15
CA SER A 287 31.58 -8.45 13.63
C SER A 287 32.10 -9.35 12.52
N SER A 288 31.20 -9.91 11.71
CA SER A 288 31.54 -10.79 10.62
C SER A 288 32.33 -10.00 9.58
N ASP A 289 33.39 -10.63 9.06
CA ASP A 289 34.17 -10.09 7.97
C ASP A 289 33.23 -9.81 6.77
N LYS A 290 32.97 -8.52 6.54
CA LYS A 290 32.05 -8.02 5.51
C LYS A 290 32.47 -8.49 4.12
N GLU A 291 33.78 -8.54 3.85
CA GLU A 291 34.29 -9.00 2.57
C GLU A 291 34.03 -10.50 2.38
N LYS A 292 34.28 -11.29 3.43
CA LYS A 292 33.95 -12.72 3.43
C LYS A 292 32.45 -12.95 3.23
N TRP A 293 31.60 -12.20 3.91
CA TRP A 293 30.14 -12.28 3.73
C TRP A 293 29.72 -11.99 2.29
N ILE A 294 30.15 -10.85 1.74
CA ILE A 294 29.85 -10.45 0.36
C ILE A 294 30.35 -11.52 -0.63
N LYS A 295 31.56 -12.05 -0.43
CA LYS A 295 32.13 -13.11 -1.26
C LYS A 295 31.27 -14.37 -1.20
N CYS A 296 30.86 -14.81 -0.01
CA CYS A 296 29.99 -15.98 0.16
C CYS A 296 28.63 -15.82 -0.56
N VAL A 297 27.99 -14.65 -0.44
CA VAL A 297 26.72 -14.37 -1.13
C VAL A 297 26.90 -14.35 -2.64
N ARG A 298 27.96 -13.72 -3.16
CA ARG A 298 28.26 -13.71 -4.60
C ARG A 298 28.51 -15.12 -5.13
N CYS A 299 29.27 -15.94 -4.41
CA CYS A 299 29.49 -17.35 -4.77
C CYS A 299 28.16 -18.11 -4.81
N MET A 300 27.27 -17.92 -3.82
CA MET A 300 25.94 -18.54 -3.82
C MET A 300 25.12 -18.10 -5.04
N MET A 301 25.07 -16.80 -5.36
CA MET A 301 24.36 -16.32 -6.54
C MET A 301 24.85 -16.99 -7.83
N LEU A 302 26.17 -17.15 -7.98
CA LEU A 302 26.77 -17.86 -9.11
C LEU A 302 26.34 -19.33 -9.16
N CYS A 303 26.28 -20.02 -8.02
CA CYS A 303 25.85 -21.42 -7.95
C CYS A 303 24.41 -21.64 -8.44
N PHE A 304 23.51 -20.67 -8.25
CA PHE A 304 22.10 -20.78 -8.65
C PHE A 304 21.79 -20.10 -9.99
N LYS A 305 22.72 -19.33 -10.56
CA LYS A 305 22.51 -18.51 -11.76
C LYS A 305 21.95 -19.32 -12.93
N HIS A 306 22.60 -20.44 -13.26
CA HIS A 306 22.16 -21.28 -14.38
C HIS A 306 20.75 -21.84 -14.19
N ASP A 307 20.41 -22.27 -12.98
CA ASP A 307 19.05 -22.75 -12.67
C ASP A 307 18.02 -21.63 -12.82
N PHE A 308 18.31 -20.43 -12.33
CA PHE A 308 17.41 -19.28 -12.43
C PHE A 308 17.26 -18.76 -13.86
N ASP A 309 18.34 -18.72 -14.65
CA ASP A 309 18.29 -18.35 -16.06
C ASP A 309 17.39 -19.32 -16.84
N ARG A 310 17.53 -20.64 -16.61
CA ARG A 310 16.68 -21.67 -17.22
C ARG A 310 15.21 -21.53 -16.80
N MET A 311 14.95 -21.10 -15.57
CA MET A 311 13.61 -20.89 -15.03
C MET A 311 13.00 -19.52 -15.40
N GLY A 312 13.77 -18.62 -16.03
CA GLY A 312 13.34 -17.26 -16.32
C GLY A 312 13.17 -16.38 -15.07
N VAL A 313 13.87 -16.71 -13.97
CA VAL A 313 13.82 -15.97 -12.70
C VAL A 313 14.94 -14.93 -12.66
N LYS A 314 14.59 -13.66 -12.49
CA LYS A 314 15.55 -12.59 -12.22
C LYS A 314 15.84 -12.53 -10.72
N PHE A 315 17.07 -12.85 -10.32
CA PHE A 315 17.47 -12.89 -8.92
C PHE A 315 18.68 -11.98 -8.69
N ASP A 316 18.45 -10.86 -8.01
CA ASP A 316 19.45 -9.83 -7.77
C ASP A 316 19.62 -9.60 -6.26
N ILE A 317 20.86 -9.58 -5.79
CA ILE A 317 21.24 -9.16 -4.45
C ILE A 317 22.30 -8.07 -4.56
N ASN A 318 21.98 -6.90 -4.02
CA ASN A 318 22.87 -5.77 -3.86
C ASN A 318 23.17 -5.55 -2.37
N PHE A 319 24.28 -4.87 -2.08
CA PHE A 319 24.65 -4.49 -0.73
C PHE A 319 24.51 -2.98 -0.58
N TYR A 320 24.03 -2.52 0.57
CA TYR A 320 24.01 -1.09 0.84
C TYR A 320 25.45 -0.59 1.01
N CYS A 321 25.86 0.37 0.18
CA CYS A 321 27.13 1.09 0.36
C CYS A 321 26.92 2.10 1.48
N CYS A 322 27.68 1.96 2.57
CA CYS A 322 27.82 3.00 3.57
C CYS A 322 28.73 4.11 3.03
#